data_AF-A0A170UT19-F1
#
_entry.id   AF-A0A170UT19-F1
#
_cell.length_a   1.000
_cell.length_b   1.000
_cell.length_c   1.000
_cell.angle_alpha   90.00
_cell.angle_beta   90.00
_cell.angle_gamma   90.00
#
_symmetry.space_group_name_H-M   'P 1'
#
loop_
_entity.id
_entity.type
_entity.pdbx_description
1 polymer ?
#
loop_
_entity_poly.entity_id
_entity_poly.type
_entity_poly.pdbx_seq_one_letter_code
_entity_poly.pdbx_strand_id
1 'polypeptide(L)'
;MAKDVEESALKKRKKRESPEKSNGADASVTVEDLRNKYGLEKELNPVPIYQRVTAHEEREALNRDPQDDIELYRESCYRFVELVDEIAEKKSKKPEGWEQDIDDKKLEAVTEIMTLKT
;
A
#
# COMPACT_ATOMS: atom_id res chain seq x y z
N MET A 1 26.80 -39.19 -38.93
CA MET A 1 26.99 -39.95 -37.68
C MET A 1 27.34 -38.97 -36.57
N ALA A 2 26.70 -39.11 -35.40
CA ALA A 2 26.89 -38.45 -34.09
C ALA A 2 26.93 -36.90 -34.09
N LYS A 3 26.00 -36.09 -33.55
CA LYS A 3 25.02 -36.20 -32.44
C LYS A 3 25.62 -36.76 -31.15
N ASP A 4 26.28 -35.88 -30.40
CA ASP A 4 26.58 -36.04 -28.98
C ASP A 4 26.69 -34.66 -28.31
N VAL A 5 26.52 -34.66 -27.00
CA VAL A 5 26.57 -33.54 -26.03
C VAL A 5 25.23 -32.82 -25.79
N GLU A 6 24.32 -33.51 -25.09
CA GLU A 6 23.87 -33.11 -23.74
C GLU A 6 22.96 -34.24 -23.23
N GLU A 7 23.57 -35.22 -22.57
CA GLU A 7 23.59 -35.32 -21.11
C GLU A 7 22.23 -35.70 -20.52
N SER A 8 22.04 -37.02 -20.57
CA SER A 8 21.28 -37.84 -19.64
C SER A 8 21.32 -37.37 -18.18
N ALA A 9 20.15 -37.24 -17.55
CA ALA A 9 19.86 -37.91 -16.28
C ALA A 9 18.39 -37.72 -15.84
N LEU A 10 17.49 -38.53 -16.42
CA LEU A 10 16.30 -38.97 -15.70
C LEU A 10 16.74 -39.71 -14.43
N LYS A 11 16.71 -39.04 -13.28
CA LYS A 11 16.77 -39.70 -11.96
C LYS A 11 15.55 -39.31 -11.13
N LYS A 12 14.58 -40.23 -11.15
CA LYS A 12 13.68 -40.64 -10.06
C LYS A 12 13.37 -39.54 -9.02
N ARG A 13 12.20 -38.91 -9.18
CA ARG A 13 11.52 -38.18 -8.09
C ARG A 13 11.34 -39.12 -6.90
N LYS A 14 12.21 -38.98 -5.90
CA LYS A 14 12.12 -39.63 -4.59
C LYS A 14 10.87 -39.09 -3.90
N LYS A 15 9.89 -39.96 -3.66
CA LYS A 15 8.73 -39.74 -2.79
C LYS A 15 9.24 -39.18 -1.46
N ARG A 16 9.00 -37.89 -1.19
CA ARG A 16 9.20 -37.30 0.14
C ARG A 16 7.91 -37.55 0.91
N GLU A 17 8.03 -38.32 1.98
CA GLU A 17 6.98 -38.55 2.97
C GLU A 17 6.43 -37.22 3.48
N SER A 18 5.10 -37.17 3.62
CA SER A 18 4.39 -36.07 4.25
C SER A 18 4.90 -35.87 5.68
N PRO A 19 5.18 -34.64 6.12
CA PRO A 19 5.42 -34.39 7.54
C PRO A 19 4.12 -34.65 8.31
N GLU A 20 4.28 -35.36 9.41
CA GLU A 20 3.24 -35.75 10.35
C GLU A 20 2.43 -34.53 10.84
N LYS A 21 1.16 -34.78 11.14
CA LYS A 21 0.21 -33.82 11.71
C LYS A 21 0.79 -33.16 12.97
N SER A 22 1.17 -31.89 12.87
CA SER A 22 1.29 -31.04 14.05
C SER A 22 -0.12 -30.62 14.49
N ASN A 23 -0.62 -31.23 15.56
CA ASN A 23 -1.76 -30.70 16.31
C ASN A 23 -1.35 -29.36 16.92
N GLY A 24 -1.66 -28.27 16.22
CA GLY A 24 -1.64 -26.91 16.72
C GLY A 24 -2.84 -26.21 16.10
N ALA A 25 -3.67 -25.58 16.93
CA ALA A 25 -4.89 -24.90 16.52
C ALA A 25 -4.55 -23.71 15.61
N ASP A 26 -4.33 -23.99 14.33
CA ASP A 26 -4.33 -22.98 13.28
C ASP A 26 -5.79 -22.79 12.91
N ALA A 27 -6.46 -21.85 13.59
CA ALA A 27 -7.77 -21.41 13.17
C ALA A 27 -7.55 -20.74 11.81
N SER A 28 -7.65 -21.52 10.72
CA SER A 28 -7.64 -21.00 9.37
C SER A 28 -8.84 -20.07 9.26
N VAL A 29 -8.60 -18.78 9.48
CA VAL A 29 -9.64 -17.77 9.37
C VAL A 29 -10.19 -17.86 7.96
N THR A 30 -11.44 -18.30 7.85
CA THR A 30 -12.08 -18.44 6.55
C THR A 30 -12.53 -17.08 6.05
N VAL A 31 -12.76 -16.96 4.73
CA VAL A 31 -13.34 -15.75 4.14
C VAL A 31 -14.70 -15.43 4.77
N GLU A 32 -15.47 -16.48 5.12
CA GLU A 32 -16.73 -16.37 5.85
C GLU A 32 -16.55 -15.85 7.29
N ASP A 33 -15.51 -16.27 8.01
CA ASP A 33 -15.22 -15.75 9.36
C ASP A 33 -14.88 -14.26 9.33
N LEU A 34 -14.12 -13.81 8.32
CA LEU A 34 -13.86 -12.39 8.09
C LEU A 34 -15.14 -11.64 7.73
N ARG A 35 -15.98 -12.21 6.87
CA ARG A 35 -17.27 -11.62 6.47
C ARG A 35 -18.16 -11.35 7.68
N ASN A 36 -18.25 -12.32 8.59
CA ASN A 36 -19.06 -12.22 9.81
C ASN A 36 -18.44 -11.26 10.82
N LYS A 37 -17.11 -11.32 11.03
CA LYS A 37 -16.39 -10.45 11.97
C LYS A 37 -16.52 -8.96 11.61
N TYR A 38 -16.46 -8.62 10.33
CA TYR A 38 -16.52 -7.24 9.84
C TYR A 38 -17.92 -6.82 9.37
N GLY A 39 -18.94 -7.66 9.54
CA GLY A 39 -20.32 -7.33 9.16
C GLY A 39 -20.48 -7.03 7.66
N LEU A 40 -19.76 -7.75 6.81
CA LEU A 40 -19.78 -7.63 5.34
C LEU A 40 -21.06 -8.26 4.72
N GLU A 41 -22.05 -8.64 5.54
CA GLU A 41 -23.39 -9.08 5.12
C GLU A 41 -24.28 -7.93 4.61
N LYS A 42 -23.84 -6.67 4.70
CA LYS A 42 -24.57 -5.56 4.07
C LYS A 42 -24.64 -5.82 2.57
N GLU A 43 -25.83 -5.76 1.99
CA GLU A 43 -26.04 -5.75 0.53
C GLU A 43 -24.98 -4.85 -0.10
N LEU A 44 -24.11 -5.44 -0.91
CA LEU A 44 -23.12 -4.69 -1.66
C LEU A 44 -23.88 -3.64 -2.46
N ASN A 45 -23.57 -2.37 -2.20
CA ASN A 45 -24.17 -1.28 -2.97
C ASN A 45 -23.95 -1.60 -4.46
N PRO A 46 -25.02 -1.75 -5.26
CA PRO A 46 -24.93 -2.24 -6.63
C PRO A 46 -24.18 -1.27 -7.55
N VAL A 47 -24.01 -0.02 -7.10
CA VAL A 47 -23.21 0.99 -7.80
C VAL A 47 -21.73 0.75 -7.49
N PRO A 48 -20.86 0.54 -8.50
CA PRO A 48 -19.41 0.42 -8.32
C PRO A 48 -18.81 1.56 -7.50
N ILE A 49 -17.78 1.26 -6.70
CA ILE A 49 -17.15 2.24 -5.81
C ILE A 49 -16.67 3.49 -6.56
N TYR A 50 -16.07 3.32 -7.75
CA TYR A 50 -15.62 4.43 -8.57
C TYR A 50 -16.75 5.40 -8.90
N GLN A 51 -17.92 4.89 -9.32
CA GLN A 51 -19.07 5.74 -9.64
C GLN A 51 -19.59 6.50 -8.41
N ARG A 52 -19.56 5.89 -7.23
CA ARG A 52 -19.97 6.56 -5.99
C ARG A 52 -18.99 7.66 -5.58
N VAL A 53 -17.69 7.41 -5.70
CA VAL A 53 -16.65 8.40 -5.41
C VAL A 53 -16.74 9.57 -6.40
N THR A 54 -16.88 9.28 -7.70
CA THR A 54 -17.05 10.33 -8.72
C THR A 54 -18.28 11.20 -8.44
N ALA A 55 -19.45 10.59 -8.18
CA ALA A 55 -20.66 11.34 -7.90
C ALA A 55 -20.57 12.18 -6.60
N HIS A 56 -19.82 11.70 -5.61
CA HIS A 56 -19.51 12.46 -4.41
C HIS A 56 -18.66 13.69 -4.74
N GLU A 57 -17.55 13.50 -5.46
CA GLU A 57 -16.61 14.57 -5.79
C GLU A 57 -17.20 15.63 -6.72
N GLU A 58 -18.04 15.23 -7.68
CA GLU A 58 -18.80 16.17 -8.50
C GLU A 58 -19.74 17.05 -7.66
N ARG A 59 -20.36 16.48 -6.62
CA ARG A 59 -21.24 17.24 -5.72
C ARG A 59 -20.46 18.15 -4.78
N GLU A 60 -19.33 17.69 -4.25
CA GLU A 60 -18.47 18.51 -3.39
C GLU A 60 -17.89 19.68 -4.20
N ALA A 61 -17.44 19.45 -5.43
CA ALA A 61 -16.88 20.48 -6.31
C ALA A 61 -17.86 21.62 -6.60
N LEU A 62 -19.17 21.37 -6.60
CA LEU A 62 -20.20 22.41 -6.78
C LEU A 62 -20.36 23.33 -5.56
N ASN A 63 -19.98 22.87 -4.37
CA ASN A 63 -20.19 23.59 -3.11
C ASN A 63 -18.88 24.09 -2.49
N ARG A 64 -17.72 23.67 -3.03
CA ARG A 64 -16.41 24.05 -2.50
C ARG A 64 -16.03 25.47 -2.90
N ASP A 65 -15.43 26.21 -1.97
CA ASP A 65 -14.84 27.52 -2.25
C ASP A 65 -13.47 27.32 -2.94
N PRO A 66 -13.26 27.84 -4.16
CA PRO A 66 -11.96 27.78 -4.83
C PRO A 66 -10.83 28.43 -4.03
N GLN A 67 -11.15 29.37 -3.14
CA GLN A 67 -10.14 30.03 -2.32
C GLN A 67 -9.58 29.09 -1.24
N ASP A 68 -10.42 28.24 -0.65
CA ASP A 68 -10.00 27.22 0.31
C ASP A 68 -9.07 26.20 -0.36
N ASP A 69 -9.36 25.80 -1.61
CA ASP A 69 -8.49 24.92 -2.39
C ASP A 69 -7.12 25.55 -2.68
N ILE A 70 -7.08 26.86 -2.99
CA ILE A 70 -5.83 27.59 -3.22
C ILE A 70 -5.01 27.69 -1.93
N GLU A 71 -5.67 27.92 -0.79
CA GLU A 71 -5.02 27.98 0.51
C GLU A 71 -4.41 26.61 0.87
N LEU A 72 -5.19 25.54 0.75
CA LEU A 72 -4.72 24.17 0.97
C LEU A 72 -3.55 23.81 0.04
N TYR A 73 -3.62 24.18 -1.24
CA TYR A 73 -2.52 23.98 -2.20
C TYR A 73 -1.23 24.67 -1.74
N ARG A 74 -1.33 25.91 -1.25
CA ARG A 74 -0.17 26.67 -0.76
C ARG A 74 0.41 26.03 0.49
N GLU A 75 -0.45 25.64 1.43
CA GLU A 75 -0.04 24.96 2.66
C GLU A 75 0.70 23.66 2.37
N SER A 76 0.16 22.79 1.51
CA SER A 76 0.83 21.55 1.08
C SER A 76 2.17 21.82 0.40
N CYS A 77 2.28 22.89 -0.41
CA CYS A 77 3.55 23.29 -1.00
C CYS A 77 4.58 23.72 0.07
N TYR A 78 4.16 24.54 1.05
CA TYR A 78 5.05 24.93 2.15
C TYR A 78 5.49 23.72 2.97
N ARG A 79 4.54 22.84 3.32
CA ARG A 79 4.83 21.62 4.08
C ARG A 79 5.80 20.70 3.36
N PHE A 80 5.64 20.53 2.06
CA PHE A 80 6.57 19.76 1.24
C PHE A 80 8.00 20.33 1.31
N VAL A 81 8.16 21.65 1.20
CA VAL A 81 9.49 22.30 1.29
C VAL A 81 10.10 22.08 2.68
N GLU A 82 9.33 22.26 3.75
CA GLU A 82 9.80 21.98 5.13
C GLU A 82 10.30 20.53 5.27
N LEU A 83 9.55 19.56 4.75
CA LEU A 83 9.94 18.15 4.80
C LEU A 83 11.25 17.89 4.05
N VAL A 84 11.47 18.53 2.91
CA VAL A 84 12.74 18.43 2.16
C VAL A 84 13.90 18.98 2.98
N ASP A 85 13.72 20.15 3.62
CA ASP A 85 14.73 20.77 4.46
C ASP A 85 15.04 19.92 5.70
N GLU A 86 14.01 19.40 6.38
CA GLU A 86 14.18 18.50 7.53
C GLU A 86 14.91 17.20 7.15
N ILE A 87 14.60 16.62 5.98
CA ILE A 87 15.33 15.46 5.45
C ILE A 87 16.80 15.81 5.22
N ALA A 88 17.09 16.95 4.60
CA ALA A 88 18.46 17.39 4.32
C ALA A 88 19.24 17.60 5.63
N GLU A 89 18.63 18.25 6.62
CA GLU A 89 19.22 18.46 7.94
C GLU A 89 19.52 17.14 8.65
N LYS A 90 18.57 16.19 8.67
CA LYS A 90 18.76 14.86 9.28
C LYS A 90 19.88 14.07 8.60
N LYS A 91 19.96 14.11 7.26
CA LYS A 91 21.06 13.49 6.51
C LYS A 91 22.43 14.06 6.88
N SER A 92 22.49 15.36 7.21
CA SER A 92 23.72 16.02 7.62
C SER A 92 24.11 15.69 9.06
N LYS A 93 23.15 15.73 10.00
CA LYS A 93 23.43 15.55 11.43
C LYS A 93 23.59 14.07 11.83
N LYS A 94 22.90 13.17 11.13
CA LYS A 94 22.86 11.72 11.41
C LYS A 94 22.69 11.39 12.90
N PRO A 95 21.66 11.93 13.58
CA PRO A 95 21.34 11.51 14.95
C PRO A 95 20.99 10.03 15.02
N GLU A 96 20.94 9.44 16.20
CA GLU A 96 20.46 8.06 16.36
C GLU A 96 19.04 7.90 15.77
N GLY A 97 18.80 6.81 15.02
CA GLY A 97 17.51 6.56 14.36
C GLY A 97 17.22 7.39 13.09
N TRP A 98 18.17 8.20 12.62
CA TRP A 98 17.94 9.15 11.50
C TRP A 98 17.43 8.52 10.20
N GLU A 99 17.78 7.26 9.92
CA GLU A 99 17.38 6.58 8.67
C GLU A 99 15.87 6.31 8.63
N GLN A 100 15.31 5.77 9.72
CA GLN A 100 13.87 5.52 9.83
C GLN A 100 13.08 6.83 9.79
N ASP A 101 13.53 7.84 10.53
CA ASP A 101 12.91 9.16 10.53
C ASP A 101 12.87 9.80 9.13
N ILE A 102 13.90 9.57 8.32
CA ILE A 102 13.92 10.03 6.93
C ILE A 102 12.91 9.29 6.08
N ASP A 103 12.78 7.98 6.25
CA ASP A 103 11.83 7.20 5.46
C ASP A 103 10.38 7.58 5.80
N ASP A 104 10.09 7.85 7.07
CA ASP A 104 8.80 8.38 7.51
C ASP A 104 8.52 9.76 6.89
N LYS A 105 9.52 10.66 6.88
CA LYS A 105 9.41 11.98 6.25
C LYS A 105 9.24 11.92 4.73
N LYS A 106 9.89 10.97 4.05
CA LYS A 106 9.67 10.76 2.61
C LYS A 106 8.23 10.32 2.35
N LEU A 107 7.67 9.45 3.20
CA LEU A 107 6.29 9.02 3.08
C LEU A 107 5.31 10.19 3.28
N GLU A 108 5.58 11.05 4.26
CA GLU A 108 4.83 12.29 4.47
C GLU A 108 4.92 13.20 3.23
N ALA A 109 6.12 13.43 2.70
CA ALA A 109 6.32 14.27 1.52
C ALA A 109 5.64 13.72 0.26
N VAL A 110 5.61 12.39 0.09
CA VAL A 110 4.87 11.75 -1.01
C VAL A 110 3.37 11.96 -0.84
N THR A 111 2.87 11.92 0.40
CA THR A 111 1.45 12.16 0.71
C THR A 111 1.04 13.59 0.35
N GLU A 112 1.86 14.59 0.70
CA GLU A 112 1.65 15.98 0.28
C GLU A 112 1.67 16.14 -1.26
N ILE A 113 2.53 15.43 -1.98
CA ILE A 113 2.51 15.46 -3.45
C ILE A 113 1.24 14.82 -4.01
N MET A 114 0.70 13.79 -3.36
CA MET A 114 -0.51 13.11 -3.81
C MET A 114 -1.74 14.02 -3.68
N THR A 115 -1.83 14.82 -2.62
CA THR A 115 -2.92 15.81 -2.44
C THR A 115 -2.84 16.95 -3.46
N LEU A 116 -1.65 17.29 -3.95
CA LEU A 116 -1.45 18.33 -4.97
C LEU A 116 -1.75 17.86 -6.41
N LYS A 117 -1.84 16.55 -6.66
CA LYS A 117 -2.00 15.97 -8.02
C LYS A 117 -3.44 15.63 -8.40
N THR A 118 -4.38 15.79 -7.47
CA THR A 118 -5.81 15.56 -7.64
C THR A 118 -6.53 16.80 -8.16
#